data_AF-A0A2A2IH16-F1
#
_entry.id   AF-A0A2A2IH16-F1
#
_cell.length_a   1.000
_cell.length_b   1.000
_cell.length_c   1.000
_cell.angle_alpha   90.00
_cell.angle_beta   90.00
_cell.angle_gamma   90.00
#
_symmetry.space_group_name_H-M   'P 1'
#
loop_
_entity.id
_entity.type
_entity.pdbx_description
1 polymer ?
#
loop_
_entity_poly.entity_id
_entity_poly.type
_entity_poly.pdbx_seq_one_letter_code
_entity_poly.pdbx_strand_id
1 'polypeptide(L)'
;MYKKLLLTMMLAIALVACGQESGQDTTTQRTDEDPESAAVDKNEATEKETTEEKAPTKENADTLKNDALSELQVHYIDAGQADATLFRYKDQDNSYTILYDTGDWRRNKVVNYMADQDISYIDLIIVSHPDADHIGQLAEIVNTYETGEVWLSGNESSSQTFQHAMEAILSSGADFHEPRTGEEFEIGPMDIDVLYPSSISGKSNEESVSLKFTYGNTKFLFTGDAGKSDELQMLSSGIDIQADILQLGHHGSNTSSDPTFIKAVNPAVAIYSAGANNSYGHPHSEVISLIQNSGIDLYGTDVHGTIIVKTDGEDYDILTNKDGTISPKSTGSTNSSREKDEAKSETTETENKAANGSCVNINEASFEEVQEIIHIGPERAQDLIDLRPYDSVDDLDKIKGIGPARIADINSQGLACTGG
;
A
#
# COMPACT_ATOMS: atom_id res chain seq x y z
N MET A 1 -52.75 -25.99 -13.10
CA MET A 1 -52.64 -24.87 -14.05
C MET A 1 -51.29 -24.22 -13.76
N TYR A 2 -50.33 -24.00 -14.66
CA TYR A 2 -50.18 -24.39 -16.07
C TYR A 2 -49.03 -25.43 -16.23
N LYS A 3 -48.82 -25.98 -17.43
CA LYS A 3 -47.84 -27.07 -17.69
C LYS A 3 -46.57 -26.57 -18.38
N LYS A 4 -45.45 -27.19 -17.99
CA LYS A 4 -44.25 -27.60 -18.77
C LYS A 4 -44.01 -26.98 -20.16
N LEU A 5 -42.81 -26.39 -20.28
CA LEU A 5 -41.71 -26.80 -21.18
C LEU A 5 -42.05 -27.19 -22.63
N LEU A 6 -41.47 -26.45 -23.59
CA LEU A 6 -41.06 -27.04 -24.88
C LEU A 6 -39.86 -26.30 -25.49
N LEU A 7 -38.78 -27.05 -25.67
CA LEU A 7 -37.56 -26.69 -26.38
C LEU A 7 -37.77 -26.98 -27.88
N THR A 8 -37.46 -26.05 -28.77
CA THR A 8 -37.40 -26.31 -30.22
C THR A 8 -36.12 -25.76 -30.83
N MET A 9 -35.16 -26.67 -31.01
CA MET A 9 -34.02 -26.53 -31.91
C MET A 9 -34.47 -26.85 -33.34
N MET A 10 -34.08 -26.03 -34.32
CA MET A 10 -34.13 -26.45 -35.73
C MET A 10 -32.95 -25.90 -36.52
N LEU A 11 -32.34 -26.78 -37.31
CA LEU A 11 -31.12 -26.59 -38.08
C LEU A 11 -31.37 -27.09 -39.50
N ALA A 12 -31.18 -26.24 -40.52
CA ALA A 12 -31.03 -26.60 -41.93
C ALA A 12 -30.39 -25.38 -42.64
N ILE A 13 -29.10 -25.38 -42.98
CA ILE A 13 -28.41 -26.08 -44.10
C ILE A 13 -28.71 -25.44 -45.46
N ALA A 14 -27.63 -25.10 -46.17
CA ALA A 14 -27.59 -24.27 -47.38
C ALA A 14 -27.45 -25.04 -48.70
N LEU A 15 -27.71 -24.36 -49.82
CA LEU A 15 -27.24 -24.61 -51.21
C LEU A 15 -27.28 -23.22 -51.90
N VAL A 16 -26.19 -22.55 -52.30
CA VAL A 16 -25.10 -22.85 -53.25
C VAL A 16 -25.50 -22.78 -54.74
N ALA A 17 -24.96 -21.76 -55.41
CA ALA A 17 -24.56 -21.70 -56.83
C ALA A 17 -23.40 -20.67 -56.89
N CYS A 18 -22.15 -20.99 -57.26
CA CYS A 18 -21.60 -21.39 -58.57
C CYS A 18 -21.73 -20.27 -59.63
N GLY A 19 -20.68 -19.79 -60.32
CA GLY A 19 -19.23 -20.14 -60.35
C GLY A 19 -18.31 -18.88 -60.40
N GLN A 20 -16.98 -18.96 -60.23
CA GLN A 20 -15.94 -19.38 -61.21
C GLN A 20 -15.93 -18.52 -62.51
N GLU A 21 -14.82 -18.11 -63.16
CA GLU A 21 -13.33 -18.16 -62.99
C GLU A 21 -12.69 -17.26 -64.11
N SER A 22 -11.39 -16.95 -64.28
CA SER A 22 -10.09 -17.23 -63.62
C SER A 22 -8.99 -16.28 -64.19
N GLY A 23 -7.88 -16.02 -63.47
CA GLY A 23 -6.63 -15.44 -64.03
C GLY A 23 -6.39 -13.97 -63.64
N GLN A 24 -5.33 -13.53 -62.94
CA GLN A 24 -3.88 -13.86 -62.87
C GLN A 24 -3.01 -13.02 -63.84
N ASP A 25 -2.13 -12.20 -63.21
CA ASP A 25 -0.74 -11.86 -63.58
C ASP A 25 -0.35 -10.42 -64.02
N THR A 26 0.91 -10.10 -63.67
CA THR A 26 1.90 -9.14 -64.20
C THR A 26 1.64 -7.62 -64.37
N THR A 27 2.28 -6.84 -63.47
CA THR A 27 3.36 -5.84 -63.72
C THR A 27 3.23 -4.69 -64.74
N THR A 28 3.84 -3.55 -64.34
CA THR A 28 4.54 -2.49 -65.14
C THR A 28 3.81 -1.19 -65.56
N GLN A 29 4.26 -0.08 -64.95
CA GLN A 29 4.66 1.21 -65.54
C GLN A 29 3.72 2.08 -66.43
N ARG A 30 3.39 3.26 -65.86
CA ARG A 30 3.82 4.62 -66.27
C ARG A 30 3.06 5.36 -67.40
N THR A 31 3.06 6.70 -67.28
CA THR A 31 2.74 7.76 -68.26
C THR A 31 1.29 7.84 -68.76
N ASP A 32 0.70 8.99 -69.11
CA ASP A 32 0.91 10.43 -68.79
C ASP A 32 -0.36 11.18 -69.32
N GLU A 33 -0.34 12.52 -69.28
CA GLU A 33 -1.16 13.45 -70.09
C GLU A 33 -2.55 13.92 -69.58
N ASP A 34 -2.49 15.12 -68.99
CA ASP A 34 -3.45 16.23 -69.01
C ASP A 34 -3.97 16.56 -70.44
N PRO A 35 -5.05 17.35 -70.64
CA PRO A 35 -4.80 18.77 -70.97
C PRO A 35 -5.89 19.83 -70.69
N GLU A 36 -5.42 21.10 -70.67
CA GLU A 36 -6.08 22.35 -71.12
C GLU A 36 -7.26 22.95 -70.29
N SER A 37 -7.43 24.29 -70.18
CA SER A 37 -6.90 25.41 -71.00
C SER A 37 -6.77 26.76 -70.25
N ALA A 38 -5.75 27.57 -70.61
CA ALA A 38 -5.78 29.01 -71.00
C ALA A 38 -6.44 30.12 -70.08
N ALA A 39 -5.96 31.38 -70.02
CA ALA A 39 -4.73 32.04 -70.50
C ALA A 39 -4.55 33.50 -69.95
N VAL A 40 -3.29 33.89 -69.66
CA VAL A 40 -2.59 35.18 -69.97
C VAL A 40 -3.19 36.56 -69.59
N ASP A 41 -2.48 37.37 -68.77
CA ASP A 41 -1.63 38.52 -69.24
C ASP A 41 -0.60 39.02 -68.17
N LYS A 42 0.26 40.00 -68.54
CA LYS A 42 1.64 40.24 -68.04
C LYS A 42 1.84 41.24 -66.87
N ASN A 43 3.04 41.14 -66.26
CA ASN A 43 3.98 42.15 -65.67
C ASN A 43 3.41 43.44 -65.00
N GLU A 44 4.00 43.98 -63.92
CA GLU A 44 5.45 44.25 -63.72
C GLU A 44 5.86 44.37 -62.23
N ALA A 45 7.16 44.51 -61.98
CA ALA A 45 7.88 44.33 -60.70
C ALA A 45 7.47 45.23 -59.50
N THR A 46 7.76 44.77 -58.28
CA THR A 46 8.81 45.33 -57.38
C THR A 46 9.14 44.31 -56.26
N GLU A 47 10.34 44.42 -55.69
CA GLU A 47 11.01 43.48 -54.77
C GLU A 47 10.20 43.11 -53.51
N LYS A 48 10.38 41.87 -53.04
CA LYS A 48 9.81 41.36 -51.79
C LYS A 48 10.90 40.62 -51.01
N GLU A 49 11.30 41.16 -49.86
CA GLU A 49 12.20 40.47 -48.94
C GLU A 49 11.54 39.18 -48.45
N THR A 50 12.28 38.07 -48.53
CA THR A 50 11.88 36.78 -47.96
C THR A 50 12.17 36.78 -46.47
N THR A 51 11.14 36.93 -45.64
CA THR A 51 11.20 36.56 -44.23
C THR A 51 11.33 35.03 -44.13
N GLU A 52 12.51 34.54 -43.76
CA GLU A 52 12.66 33.14 -43.36
C GLU A 52 11.91 32.90 -42.04
N GLU A 53 11.10 31.85 -42.06
CA GLU A 53 10.31 31.37 -40.94
C GLU A 53 11.22 30.78 -39.87
N LYS A 54 11.47 31.53 -38.79
CA LYS A 54 12.21 31.01 -37.63
C LYS A 54 11.22 30.33 -36.68
N ALA A 55 11.33 29.01 -36.56
CA ALA A 55 10.49 28.19 -35.69
C ALA A 55 10.43 28.76 -34.25
N PRO A 56 9.26 28.72 -33.58
CA PRO A 56 9.13 29.23 -32.23
C PRO A 56 9.94 28.38 -31.25
N THR A 57 10.75 29.05 -30.42
CA THR A 57 11.52 28.42 -29.35
C THR A 57 10.60 27.91 -28.24
N LYS A 58 10.97 26.80 -27.60
CA LYS A 58 10.24 26.16 -26.48
C LYS A 58 10.34 26.97 -25.17
N GLU A 59 9.77 28.18 -25.15
CA GLU A 59 9.82 29.08 -23.98
C GLU A 59 8.50 29.85 -23.75
N ASN A 60 7.40 29.43 -24.39
CA ASN A 60 6.08 30.05 -24.23
C ASN A 60 4.91 29.06 -24.44
N ALA A 61 5.04 27.86 -23.86
CA ALA A 61 3.98 26.84 -23.86
C ALA A 61 3.34 26.64 -22.47
N ASP A 62 3.80 27.38 -21.45
CA ASP A 62 3.50 27.13 -20.03
C ASP A 62 2.70 28.28 -19.40
N THR A 63 1.65 28.73 -20.08
CA THR A 63 0.75 29.81 -19.61
C THR A 63 -0.69 29.62 -20.10
N LEU A 64 -1.22 28.39 -20.05
CA LEU A 64 -2.65 28.13 -20.22
C LEU A 64 -3.15 27.06 -19.23
N LYS A 65 -4.11 27.48 -18.39
CA LYS A 65 -4.87 26.70 -17.39
C LYS A 65 -4.11 26.30 -16.11
N ASN A 66 -3.92 27.28 -15.23
CA ASN A 66 -3.98 27.00 -13.80
C ASN A 66 -5.47 27.06 -13.37
N ASP A 67 -6.24 26.03 -13.74
CA ASP A 67 -7.54 25.77 -13.14
C ASP A 67 -7.22 25.15 -11.76
N ALA A 68 -7.31 25.95 -10.69
CA ALA A 68 -6.85 25.55 -9.36
C ALA A 68 -7.51 24.24 -8.91
N LEU A 69 -6.69 23.32 -8.38
CA LEU A 69 -7.16 22.01 -7.92
C LEU A 69 -8.21 22.17 -6.82
N SER A 70 -9.12 21.20 -6.73
CA SER A 70 -10.10 21.16 -5.65
C SER A 70 -9.42 20.77 -4.32
N GLU A 71 -10.10 21.00 -3.20
CA GLU A 71 -9.63 20.45 -1.92
C GLU A 71 -9.62 18.91 -1.95
N LEU A 72 -8.42 18.33 -1.84
CA LEU A 72 -8.20 16.94 -1.49
C LEU A 72 -8.27 16.79 0.04
N GLN A 73 -9.02 15.79 0.50
CA GLN A 73 -9.05 15.34 1.89
C GLN A 73 -8.46 13.93 1.98
N VAL A 74 -7.46 13.73 2.84
CA VAL A 74 -6.85 12.43 3.13
C VAL A 74 -7.11 12.08 4.60
N HIS A 75 -7.98 11.10 4.82
CA HIS A 75 -8.50 10.73 6.13
C HIS A 75 -7.79 9.46 6.63
N TYR A 76 -6.86 9.60 7.55
CA TYR A 76 -6.21 8.49 8.27
C TYR A 76 -7.14 8.05 9.40
N ILE A 77 -7.92 6.98 9.18
CA ILE A 77 -9.05 6.60 10.03
C ILE A 77 -8.54 5.96 11.33
N ASP A 78 -9.14 6.33 12.49
CA ASP A 78 -8.97 5.59 13.75
C ASP A 78 -9.65 4.21 13.63
N ALA A 79 -9.02 3.28 12.92
CA ALA A 79 -9.44 1.89 12.76
C ALA A 79 -9.10 1.04 14.01
N GLY A 80 -8.27 1.55 14.92
CA GLY A 80 -7.68 0.81 16.03
C GLY A 80 -6.24 0.41 15.69
N GLN A 81 -5.84 -0.81 16.05
CA GLN A 81 -4.56 -1.37 15.60
C GLN A 81 -4.76 -1.95 14.20
N ALA A 82 -4.79 -1.06 13.21
CA ALA A 82 -5.11 -1.34 11.82
C ALA A 82 -4.95 -0.08 10.95
N ASP A 83 -4.73 -0.25 9.65
CA ASP A 83 -4.64 0.84 8.68
C ASP A 83 -5.89 0.94 7.81
N ALA A 84 -6.34 2.18 7.57
CA ALA A 84 -7.29 2.54 6.51
C ALA A 84 -7.21 4.05 6.27
N THR A 85 -6.84 4.44 5.05
CA THR A 85 -6.70 5.83 4.63
C THR A 85 -7.58 6.13 3.42
N LEU A 86 -8.54 7.03 3.59
CA LEU A 86 -9.53 7.40 2.59
C LEU A 86 -9.19 8.75 1.96
N PHE A 87 -9.03 8.80 0.65
CA PHE A 87 -8.80 10.01 -0.13
C PHE A 87 -10.09 10.45 -0.81
N ARG A 88 -10.39 11.75 -0.78
CA ARG A 88 -11.56 12.34 -1.44
C ARG A 88 -11.22 13.68 -2.07
N TYR A 89 -11.50 13.83 -3.35
CA TYR A 89 -11.26 15.06 -4.11
C TYR A 89 -12.23 15.14 -5.30
N LYS A 90 -12.15 16.23 -6.05
CA LYS A 90 -12.93 16.44 -7.27
C LYS A 90 -12.05 16.93 -8.40
N ASP A 91 -12.49 16.68 -9.62
CA ASP A 91 -12.07 17.49 -10.77
C ASP A 91 -13.30 17.76 -11.64
N GLN A 92 -13.51 19.04 -11.95
CA GLN A 92 -14.69 19.53 -12.68
C GLN A 92 -16.01 19.00 -12.08
N ASP A 93 -16.73 18.16 -12.81
CA ASP A 93 -18.00 17.55 -12.39
C ASP A 93 -17.83 16.16 -11.75
N ASN A 94 -16.61 15.60 -11.75
CA ASN A 94 -16.30 14.28 -11.18
C ASN A 94 -15.94 14.38 -9.69
N SER A 95 -16.21 13.32 -8.93
CA SER A 95 -15.78 13.18 -7.54
C SER A 95 -15.08 11.84 -7.39
N TYR A 96 -13.85 11.85 -6.89
CA TYR A 96 -12.99 10.69 -6.79
C TYR A 96 -12.86 10.22 -5.34
N THR A 97 -12.84 8.91 -5.15
CA THR A 97 -12.66 8.25 -3.85
C THR A 97 -11.66 7.11 -4.01
N ILE A 98 -10.53 7.20 -3.30
CA ILE A 98 -9.53 6.12 -3.21
C ILE A 98 -9.48 5.65 -1.76
N LEU A 99 -9.39 4.34 -1.53
CA LEU A 99 -9.19 3.77 -0.21
C LEU A 99 -7.90 2.94 -0.19
N TYR A 100 -6.95 3.30 0.67
CA TYR A 100 -5.72 2.54 0.92
C TYR A 100 -5.85 1.81 2.27
N ASP A 101 -5.86 0.48 2.24
CA ASP A 101 -6.21 -0.43 3.34
C ASP A 101 -7.61 -0.23 3.93
N THR A 102 -8.12 -1.27 4.60
CA THR A 102 -9.54 -1.43 4.96
C THR A 102 -9.78 -1.72 6.44
N GLY A 103 -8.73 -1.77 7.27
CA GLY A 103 -8.81 -1.94 8.71
C GLY A 103 -9.07 -3.37 9.21
N ASP A 104 -9.16 -3.55 10.54
CA ASP A 104 -9.26 -4.87 11.20
C ASP A 104 -10.59 -5.61 10.98
N TRP A 105 -10.47 -6.91 10.70
CA TRP A 105 -11.56 -7.85 10.41
C TRP A 105 -12.52 -8.15 11.55
N ARG A 106 -12.15 -7.84 12.80
CA ARG A 106 -13.00 -8.02 14.00
C ARG A 106 -13.82 -6.76 14.30
N ARG A 107 -13.70 -5.72 13.46
CA ARG A 107 -14.34 -4.41 13.58
C ARG A 107 -15.05 -4.06 12.28
N ASN A 108 -15.92 -3.07 12.36
CA ASN A 108 -16.61 -2.43 11.23
C ASN A 108 -16.35 -0.90 11.25
N LYS A 109 -15.24 -0.47 11.86
CA LYS A 109 -14.96 0.96 12.07
C LYS A 109 -14.83 1.73 10.75
N VAL A 110 -14.21 1.13 9.74
CA VAL A 110 -13.93 1.76 8.45
C VAL A 110 -15.22 1.84 7.63
N VAL A 111 -15.96 0.73 7.52
CA VAL A 111 -17.28 0.69 6.88
C VAL A 111 -18.24 1.71 7.49
N ASN A 112 -18.32 1.79 8.83
CA ASN A 112 -19.16 2.77 9.53
C ASN A 112 -18.68 4.21 9.26
N TYR A 113 -17.37 4.47 9.29
CA TYR A 113 -16.82 5.80 9.01
C TYR A 113 -17.15 6.26 7.59
N MET A 114 -17.03 5.36 6.60
CA MET A 114 -17.36 5.60 5.20
C MET A 114 -18.86 5.84 4.98
N ALA A 115 -19.73 5.20 5.76
CA ALA A 115 -21.17 5.42 5.69
C ALA A 115 -21.56 6.87 6.07
N ASP A 116 -20.77 7.51 6.95
CA ASP A 116 -20.93 8.92 7.32
C ASP A 116 -20.26 9.90 6.31
N GLN A 117 -19.62 9.41 5.24
CA GLN A 117 -18.93 10.25 4.23
C GLN A 117 -19.75 10.53 2.95
N ASP A 118 -21.01 10.10 2.83
CA ASP A 118 -21.79 10.21 1.58
C ASP A 118 -21.05 9.60 0.36
N ILE A 119 -20.47 8.40 0.52
CA ILE A 119 -19.81 7.63 -0.55
C ILE A 119 -20.83 6.69 -1.20
N SER A 120 -20.89 6.69 -2.53
CA SER A 120 -21.67 5.73 -3.33
C SER A 120 -20.82 4.87 -4.26
N TYR A 121 -19.65 5.37 -4.66
CA TYR A 121 -18.72 4.75 -5.58
C TYR A 121 -17.28 4.94 -5.06
N ILE A 122 -16.45 3.93 -5.23
CA ILE A 122 -15.01 3.98 -4.93
C ILE A 122 -14.27 3.68 -6.22
N ASP A 123 -13.45 4.62 -6.70
CA ASP A 123 -12.71 4.48 -7.95
C ASP A 123 -11.66 3.38 -7.83
N LEU A 124 -10.90 3.41 -6.73
CA LEU A 124 -9.82 2.45 -6.46
C LEU A 124 -9.77 2.07 -4.97
N ILE A 125 -9.74 0.77 -4.68
CA ILE A 125 -9.33 0.24 -3.38
C ILE A 125 -7.95 -0.42 -3.53
N ILE A 126 -6.96 0.05 -2.79
CA ILE A 126 -5.66 -0.59 -2.65
C ILE A 126 -5.64 -1.31 -1.30
N VAL A 127 -5.16 -2.55 -1.28
CA VAL A 127 -4.73 -3.19 -0.02
C VAL A 127 -3.26 -3.55 -0.13
N SER A 128 -2.48 -3.04 0.82
CA SER A 128 -1.03 -3.17 0.86
C SER A 128 -0.60 -4.64 0.93
N HIS A 129 -1.21 -5.42 1.81
CA HIS A 129 -0.91 -6.84 2.01
C HIS A 129 -2.10 -7.60 2.65
N PRO A 130 -2.18 -8.95 2.53
CA PRO A 130 -3.35 -9.74 2.93
C PRO A 130 -3.54 -9.96 4.45
N ASP A 131 -2.83 -9.23 5.31
CA ASP A 131 -2.96 -9.35 6.76
C ASP A 131 -4.23 -8.67 7.27
N ALA A 132 -4.75 -9.19 8.38
CA ALA A 132 -6.16 -9.08 8.70
C ALA A 132 -6.57 -7.73 9.33
N ASP A 133 -5.59 -6.88 9.62
CA ASP A 133 -5.65 -5.47 10.01
C ASP A 133 -5.50 -4.49 8.82
N HIS A 134 -5.27 -5.02 7.61
CA HIS A 134 -5.20 -4.25 6.35
C HIS A 134 -6.31 -4.67 5.38
N ILE A 135 -6.48 -5.97 5.09
CA ILE A 135 -7.57 -6.49 4.22
C ILE A 135 -8.91 -6.67 4.95
N GLY A 136 -8.97 -6.37 6.24
CA GLY A 136 -9.96 -6.94 7.15
C GLY A 136 -11.43 -6.64 6.86
N GLN A 137 -11.76 -5.45 6.35
CA GLN A 137 -13.14 -5.08 5.99
C GLN A 137 -13.37 -5.01 4.47
N LEU A 138 -12.37 -5.35 3.63
CA LEU A 138 -12.47 -5.28 2.17
C LEU A 138 -13.71 -5.99 1.61
N ALA A 139 -14.02 -7.17 2.14
CA ALA A 139 -15.21 -7.93 1.75
C ALA A 139 -16.53 -7.20 2.07
N GLU A 140 -16.62 -6.48 3.21
CA GLU A 140 -17.83 -5.71 3.58
C GLU A 140 -17.93 -4.43 2.75
N ILE A 141 -16.80 -3.75 2.49
CA ILE A 141 -16.73 -2.54 1.67
C ILE A 141 -17.15 -2.82 0.23
N VAL A 142 -16.55 -3.80 -0.44
CA VAL A 142 -16.84 -4.16 -1.85
C VAL A 142 -18.27 -4.68 -2.04
N ASN A 143 -18.89 -5.28 -1.01
CA ASN A 143 -20.31 -5.65 -1.04
C ASN A 143 -21.28 -4.48 -0.73
N THR A 144 -20.78 -3.36 -0.21
CA THR A 144 -21.59 -2.20 0.20
C THR A 144 -21.54 -1.06 -0.82
N TYR A 145 -20.37 -0.82 -1.44
CA TYR A 145 -20.14 0.29 -2.36
C TYR A 145 -19.82 -0.24 -3.77
N GLU A 146 -20.33 0.42 -4.79
CA GLU A 146 -19.90 0.16 -6.17
C GLU A 146 -18.41 0.53 -6.27
N THR A 147 -17.60 -0.39 -6.81
CA THR A 147 -16.13 -0.29 -6.80
C THR A 147 -15.63 -0.44 -8.23
N GLY A 148 -14.80 0.50 -8.69
CA GLY A 148 -14.18 0.48 -10.02
C GLY A 148 -13.10 -0.57 -10.11
N GLU A 149 -12.03 -0.39 -9.34
CA GLU A 149 -10.83 -1.26 -9.38
C GLU A 149 -10.33 -1.63 -7.98
N VAL A 150 -9.73 -2.81 -7.85
CA VAL A 150 -9.08 -3.28 -6.60
C VAL A 150 -7.64 -3.72 -6.88
N TRP A 151 -6.69 -3.13 -6.16
CA TRP A 151 -5.27 -3.48 -6.20
C TRP A 151 -4.86 -4.27 -4.96
N LEU A 152 -4.12 -5.36 -5.15
CA LEU A 152 -3.48 -6.14 -4.09
C LEU A 152 -1.99 -6.32 -4.39
N SER A 153 -1.17 -6.65 -3.38
CA SER A 153 0.23 -7.04 -3.64
C SER A 153 0.37 -8.32 -4.48
N GLY A 154 -0.66 -9.17 -4.53
CA GLY A 154 -0.59 -10.51 -5.12
C GLY A 154 -0.10 -11.59 -4.16
N ASN A 155 0.20 -11.22 -2.89
CA ASN A 155 0.45 -12.20 -1.85
C ASN A 155 -0.84 -12.96 -1.49
N GLU A 156 -0.78 -14.29 -1.55
CA GLU A 156 -1.89 -15.16 -1.16
C GLU A 156 -1.95 -15.39 0.35
N SER A 157 -3.16 -15.51 0.91
CA SER A 157 -3.35 -15.95 2.30
C SER A 157 -4.40 -17.05 2.40
N SER A 158 -4.17 -18.02 3.29
CA SER A 158 -5.13 -19.08 3.60
C SER A 158 -6.19 -18.66 4.63
N SER A 159 -6.20 -17.40 5.06
CA SER A 159 -7.18 -16.86 6.01
C SER A 159 -8.60 -16.85 5.41
N GLN A 160 -9.62 -16.93 6.28
CA GLN A 160 -11.01 -16.75 5.86
C GLN A 160 -11.27 -15.32 5.39
N THR A 161 -10.63 -14.33 6.02
CA THR A 161 -10.71 -12.91 5.66
C THR A 161 -10.28 -12.68 4.21
N PHE A 162 -9.12 -13.23 3.81
CA PHE A 162 -8.64 -13.16 2.43
C PHE A 162 -9.58 -13.88 1.45
N GLN A 163 -10.04 -15.08 1.79
CA GLN A 163 -10.98 -15.83 0.94
C GLN A 163 -12.30 -15.08 0.71
N HIS A 164 -12.89 -14.49 1.75
CA HIS A 164 -14.10 -13.67 1.63
C HIS A 164 -13.86 -12.38 0.82
N ALA A 165 -12.68 -11.76 0.95
CA ALA A 165 -12.30 -10.61 0.14
C ALA A 165 -12.20 -10.98 -1.35
N MET A 166 -11.56 -12.11 -1.69
CA MET A 166 -11.47 -12.58 -3.07
C MET A 166 -12.85 -12.94 -3.64
N GLU A 167 -13.72 -13.58 -2.85
CA GLU A 167 -15.10 -13.87 -3.25
C GLU A 167 -15.91 -12.58 -3.51
N ALA A 168 -15.70 -11.53 -2.69
CA ALA A 168 -16.35 -10.23 -2.88
C ALA A 168 -15.88 -9.52 -4.17
N ILE A 169 -14.57 -9.45 -4.42
CA ILE A 169 -14.00 -8.86 -5.65
C ILE A 169 -14.53 -9.60 -6.89
N LEU A 170 -14.47 -10.94 -6.89
CA LEU A 170 -14.96 -11.76 -8.00
C LEU A 170 -16.48 -11.63 -8.22
N SER A 171 -17.23 -11.21 -7.21
CA SER A 171 -18.69 -11.04 -7.26
C SER A 171 -19.14 -9.61 -7.59
N SER A 172 -18.33 -8.59 -7.30
CA SER A 172 -18.65 -7.19 -7.62
C SER A 172 -18.50 -6.88 -9.11
N GLY A 173 -17.53 -7.54 -9.77
CA GLY A 173 -17.17 -7.22 -11.16
C GLY A 173 -16.27 -5.99 -11.29
N ALA A 174 -15.65 -5.55 -10.19
CA ALA A 174 -14.55 -4.58 -10.21
C ALA A 174 -13.36 -5.12 -11.02
N ASP A 175 -12.62 -4.22 -11.67
CA ASP A 175 -11.33 -4.56 -12.26
C ASP A 175 -10.30 -4.89 -11.17
N PHE A 176 -9.24 -5.61 -11.54
CA PHE A 176 -8.27 -6.16 -10.60
C PHE A 176 -6.84 -6.02 -11.13
N HIS A 177 -5.93 -5.53 -10.29
CA HIS A 177 -4.51 -5.37 -10.64
C HIS A 177 -3.58 -5.74 -9.48
N GLU A 178 -2.34 -6.08 -9.84
CA GLU A 178 -1.24 -6.35 -8.90
C GLU A 178 -0.03 -5.47 -9.24
N PRO A 179 0.01 -4.21 -8.76
CA PRO A 179 1.02 -3.24 -9.15
C PRO A 179 2.44 -3.65 -8.74
N ARG A 180 3.43 -3.25 -9.56
CA ARG A 180 4.87 -3.46 -9.34
C ARG A 180 5.69 -2.18 -9.46
N THR A 181 6.86 -2.16 -8.82
CA THR A 181 7.80 -1.02 -8.84
C THR A 181 8.02 -0.45 -10.24
N GLY A 182 7.78 0.85 -10.41
CA GLY A 182 7.96 1.58 -11.66
C GLY A 182 6.76 1.61 -12.60
N GLU A 183 5.60 1.10 -12.16
CA GLU A 183 4.32 1.45 -12.77
C GLU A 183 3.83 2.81 -12.25
N GLU A 184 3.20 3.59 -13.13
CA GLU A 184 2.73 4.97 -12.90
C GLU A 184 1.26 5.05 -13.36
N PHE A 185 0.38 5.67 -12.58
CA PHE A 185 -1.06 5.77 -12.85
C PHE A 185 -1.61 7.18 -12.56
N GLU A 186 -2.71 7.53 -13.21
CA GLU A 186 -3.43 8.80 -13.00
C GLU A 186 -4.90 8.52 -12.62
N ILE A 187 -5.41 9.14 -11.56
CA ILE A 187 -6.85 9.18 -11.23
C ILE A 187 -7.27 10.65 -11.13
N GLY A 188 -7.93 11.17 -12.17
CA GLY A 188 -8.14 12.62 -12.29
C GLY A 188 -6.79 13.36 -12.23
N PRO A 189 -6.63 14.39 -11.39
CA PRO A 189 -5.36 15.09 -11.19
C PRO A 189 -4.46 14.50 -10.08
N MET A 190 -4.67 13.23 -9.68
CA MET A 190 -3.80 12.51 -8.75
C MET A 190 -2.87 11.55 -9.51
N ASP A 191 -1.56 11.77 -9.40
CA ASP A 191 -0.55 10.82 -9.89
C ASP A 191 -0.24 9.78 -8.80
N ILE A 192 -0.02 8.52 -9.19
CA ILE A 192 0.28 7.40 -8.29
C ILE A 192 1.50 6.63 -8.83
N ASP A 193 2.65 6.77 -8.16
CA ASP A 193 3.87 6.02 -8.46
C ASP A 193 3.93 4.75 -7.59
N VAL A 194 4.12 3.59 -8.22
CA VAL A 194 4.35 2.33 -7.50
C VAL A 194 5.83 2.18 -7.17
N LEU A 195 6.15 2.13 -5.88
CA LEU A 195 7.51 2.01 -5.37
C LEU A 195 7.89 0.56 -5.03
N TYR A 196 6.93 -0.23 -4.54
CA TYR A 196 7.14 -1.61 -4.10
C TYR A 196 5.82 -2.40 -4.16
N PRO A 197 5.82 -3.74 -4.32
CA PRO A 197 6.98 -4.63 -4.54
C PRO A 197 7.45 -4.69 -5.99
N SER A 198 8.74 -4.97 -6.21
CA SER A 198 9.25 -5.25 -7.56
C SER A 198 8.95 -6.69 -8.02
N SER A 199 8.83 -7.61 -7.06
CA SER A 199 8.40 -8.99 -7.22
C SER A 199 7.94 -9.55 -5.87
N ILE A 200 7.07 -10.56 -5.87
CA ILE A 200 6.57 -11.21 -4.65
C ILE A 200 7.21 -12.59 -4.44
N SER A 201 7.32 -13.00 -3.18
CA SER A 201 7.87 -14.29 -2.73
C SER A 201 7.05 -14.97 -1.62
N GLY A 202 5.95 -14.34 -1.17
CA GLY A 202 5.10 -14.84 -0.07
C GLY A 202 5.31 -14.10 1.25
N LYS A 203 6.06 -13.00 1.27
CA LYS A 203 6.41 -12.23 2.47
C LYS A 203 5.47 -11.04 2.61
N SER A 204 4.26 -11.33 3.11
CA SER A 204 3.10 -10.42 3.21
C SER A 204 3.48 -8.97 3.52
N ASN A 205 4.01 -8.71 4.71
CA ASN A 205 4.34 -7.37 5.21
C ASN A 205 5.47 -6.71 4.42
N GLU A 206 6.60 -7.41 4.24
CA GLU A 206 7.74 -6.89 3.49
C GLU A 206 7.37 -6.47 2.06
N GLU A 207 6.49 -7.23 1.41
CA GLU A 207 6.02 -7.06 0.03
C GLU A 207 4.72 -6.22 -0.06
N SER A 208 4.50 -5.33 0.90
CA SER A 208 3.42 -4.35 0.90
C SER A 208 3.44 -3.46 -0.36
N VAL A 209 2.25 -3.21 -0.95
CA VAL A 209 2.09 -2.23 -2.03
C VAL A 209 2.40 -0.83 -1.51
N SER A 210 3.61 -0.35 -1.80
CA SER A 210 4.11 0.96 -1.36
C SER A 210 3.95 1.96 -2.50
N LEU A 211 3.26 3.07 -2.23
CA LEU A 211 2.82 4.05 -3.22
C LEU A 211 3.22 5.47 -2.81
N LYS A 212 3.61 6.29 -3.78
CA LYS A 212 3.66 7.74 -3.63
C LYS A 212 2.51 8.35 -4.42
N PHE A 213 1.68 9.14 -3.74
CA PHE A 213 0.59 9.91 -4.34
C PHE A 213 1.06 11.36 -4.49
N THR A 214 0.83 11.96 -5.66
CA THR A 214 1.14 13.38 -5.91
C THR A 214 -0.13 14.11 -6.33
N TYR A 215 -0.47 15.19 -5.62
CA TYR A 215 -1.60 16.05 -5.91
C TYR A 215 -1.11 17.49 -5.99
N GLY A 216 -0.93 17.99 -7.22
CA GLY A 216 -0.21 19.25 -7.44
C GLY A 216 1.25 19.14 -6.96
N ASN A 217 1.66 20.03 -6.07
CA ASN A 217 2.97 20.02 -5.43
C ASN A 217 3.01 19.20 -4.12
N THR A 218 1.86 18.82 -3.54
CA THR A 218 1.81 18.05 -2.28
C THR A 218 1.94 16.55 -2.54
N LYS A 219 2.90 15.91 -1.86
CA LYS A 219 3.25 14.50 -2.00
C LYS A 219 3.00 13.71 -0.72
N PHE A 220 2.40 12.52 -0.86
CA PHE A 220 2.14 11.59 0.23
C PHE A 220 2.83 10.25 -0.05
N LEU A 221 3.43 9.62 0.97
CA LEU A 221 4.09 8.33 0.85
C LEU A 221 3.48 7.30 1.82
N PHE A 222 3.14 6.13 1.30
CA PHE A 222 2.56 5.00 2.03
C PHE A 222 3.40 3.75 1.77
N THR A 223 3.77 3.03 2.83
CA THR A 223 4.64 1.84 2.73
C THR A 223 3.95 0.54 3.16
N GLY A 224 2.69 0.60 3.62
CA GLY A 224 2.07 -0.50 4.36
C GLY A 224 2.99 -0.97 5.49
N ASP A 225 3.22 -2.28 5.56
CA ASP A 225 4.06 -2.90 6.59
C ASP A 225 5.49 -3.24 6.11
N ALA A 226 5.93 -2.61 5.01
CA ALA A 226 7.26 -2.81 4.47
C ALA A 226 8.36 -2.58 5.53
N GLY A 227 9.27 -3.53 5.66
CA GLY A 227 10.35 -3.48 6.63
C GLY A 227 11.52 -2.61 6.16
N LYS A 228 12.49 -2.37 7.05
CA LYS A 228 13.73 -1.62 6.75
C LYS A 228 14.49 -2.14 5.53
N SER A 229 14.47 -3.44 5.27
CA SER A 229 15.06 -4.04 4.05
C SER A 229 14.42 -3.53 2.76
N ASP A 230 13.12 -3.30 2.80
CA ASP A 230 12.27 -3.02 1.66
C ASP A 230 12.22 -1.51 1.40
N GLU A 231 12.19 -0.71 2.47
CA GLU A 231 12.49 0.73 2.46
C GLU A 231 13.85 1.04 1.78
N LEU A 232 14.91 0.28 2.10
CA LEU A 232 16.22 0.42 1.45
C LEU A 232 16.23 -0.08 -0.01
N GLN A 233 15.32 -0.98 -0.39
CA GLN A 233 15.11 -1.37 -1.79
C GLN A 233 14.36 -0.29 -2.58
N MET A 234 13.35 0.36 -1.99
CA MET A 234 12.67 1.53 -2.57
C MET A 234 13.68 2.64 -2.89
N LEU A 235 14.60 2.97 -1.96
CA LEU A 235 15.72 3.89 -2.22
C LEU A 235 16.60 3.45 -3.40
N SER A 236 16.86 2.15 -3.49
CA SER A 236 17.77 1.57 -4.49
C SER A 236 17.13 1.47 -5.88
N SER A 237 15.81 1.65 -6.00
CA SER A 237 15.09 1.67 -7.28
C SER A 237 15.48 2.85 -8.18
N GLY A 238 15.86 3.98 -7.57
CA GLY A 238 16.11 5.25 -8.26
C GLY A 238 14.86 6.08 -8.56
N ILE A 239 13.66 5.64 -8.15
CA ILE A 239 12.42 6.43 -8.20
C ILE A 239 12.49 7.53 -7.12
N ASP A 240 11.92 8.70 -7.39
CA ASP A 240 11.80 9.77 -6.37
C ASP A 240 10.81 9.36 -5.27
N ILE A 241 11.32 9.17 -4.05
CA ILE A 241 10.53 8.87 -2.86
C ILE A 241 10.33 10.09 -1.95
N GLN A 242 10.73 11.30 -2.35
CA GLN A 242 10.49 12.49 -1.54
C GLN A 242 8.99 12.73 -1.39
N ALA A 243 8.53 12.96 -0.16
CA ALA A 243 7.15 13.25 0.15
C ALA A 243 7.04 14.19 1.35
N ASP A 244 6.04 15.07 1.35
CA ASP A 244 5.81 16.02 2.45
C ASP A 244 5.21 15.32 3.66
N ILE A 245 4.37 14.32 3.41
CA ILE A 245 3.63 13.55 4.41
C ILE A 245 3.92 12.05 4.24
N LEU A 246 4.42 11.42 5.30
CA LEU A 246 4.73 9.99 5.35
C LEU A 246 3.76 9.26 6.28
N GLN A 247 3.08 8.21 5.80
CA GLN A 247 2.52 7.19 6.69
C GLN A 247 3.67 6.28 7.17
N LEU A 248 3.91 6.24 8.48
CA LEU A 248 4.93 5.39 9.08
C LEU A 248 4.53 3.92 8.94
N GLY A 249 5.38 3.14 8.28
CA GLY A 249 5.09 1.75 8.01
C GLY A 249 4.92 0.89 9.27
N HIS A 250 4.14 -0.19 9.12
CA HIS A 250 3.90 -1.19 10.17
C HIS A 250 3.45 -0.54 11.49
N HIS A 251 2.51 0.40 11.40
CA HIS A 251 1.95 1.13 12.55
C HIS A 251 2.99 1.89 13.41
N GLY A 252 4.15 2.22 12.84
CA GLY A 252 5.29 2.76 13.57
C GLY A 252 6.10 1.68 14.33
N SER A 253 6.22 0.47 13.79
CA SER A 253 7.05 -0.59 14.34
C SER A 253 8.55 -0.31 14.19
N ASN A 254 9.36 -0.84 15.11
CA ASN A 254 10.82 -0.74 15.04
C ASN A 254 11.45 -1.67 13.97
N THR A 255 10.63 -2.51 13.30
CA THR A 255 11.00 -3.28 12.10
C THR A 255 11.02 -2.44 10.82
N SER A 256 10.39 -1.26 10.86
CA SER A 256 10.28 -0.27 9.77
C SER A 256 10.89 1.08 10.19
N SER A 257 10.81 2.11 9.34
CA SER A 257 11.38 3.45 9.55
C SER A 257 12.92 3.44 9.69
N ASP A 258 13.64 2.95 8.68
CA ASP A 258 15.10 3.09 8.63
C ASP A 258 15.49 4.58 8.62
N PRO A 259 16.44 5.03 9.46
CA PRO A 259 16.88 6.42 9.48
C PRO A 259 17.39 6.96 8.15
N THR A 260 17.90 6.08 7.26
CA THR A 260 18.34 6.43 5.90
C THR A 260 17.14 6.70 5.00
N PHE A 261 16.09 5.89 5.12
CA PHE A 261 14.83 6.04 4.38
C PHE A 261 14.09 7.30 4.82
N ILE A 262 13.83 7.47 6.12
CA ILE A 262 13.17 8.67 6.68
C ILE A 262 13.87 9.95 6.23
N LYS A 263 15.22 9.97 6.23
CA LYS A 263 16.01 11.12 5.78
C LYS A 263 15.92 11.39 4.27
N ALA A 264 15.71 10.35 3.46
CA ALA A 264 15.63 10.47 2.00
C ALA A 264 14.22 10.82 1.51
N VAL A 265 13.17 10.33 2.20
CA VAL A 265 11.79 10.83 2.06
C VAL A 265 11.73 12.31 2.44
N ASN A 266 12.44 12.70 3.51
CA ASN A 266 12.51 14.06 4.04
C ASN A 266 11.11 14.70 4.27
N PRO A 267 10.19 14.04 5.00
CA PRO A 267 8.86 14.57 5.21
C PRO A 267 8.87 15.71 6.23
N ALA A 268 7.95 16.66 6.06
CA ALA A 268 7.62 17.63 7.10
C ALA A 268 6.73 16.99 8.18
N VAL A 269 5.90 16.02 7.79
CA VAL A 269 4.91 15.36 8.65
C VAL A 269 4.99 13.85 8.56
N ALA A 270 4.90 13.17 9.69
CA ALA A 270 4.73 11.72 9.79
C ALA A 270 3.44 11.38 10.53
N ILE A 271 2.70 10.37 10.03
CA ILE A 271 1.44 9.90 10.59
C ILE A 271 1.52 8.39 10.79
N TYR A 272 1.10 7.86 11.94
CA TYR A 272 0.89 6.42 12.12
C TYR A 272 -0.56 6.13 12.50
N SER A 273 -1.06 4.95 12.10
CA SER A 273 -2.26 4.38 12.72
C SER A 273 -1.84 3.37 13.78
N ALA A 274 -2.44 3.43 14.98
CA ALA A 274 -2.25 2.41 16.00
C ALA A 274 -3.44 2.35 16.95
N GLY A 275 -3.60 1.21 17.63
CA GLY A 275 -4.61 1.03 18.66
C GLY A 275 -4.12 1.54 20.01
N ALA A 276 -4.91 2.36 20.70
CA ALA A 276 -4.60 2.76 22.07
C ALA A 276 -4.49 1.53 22.99
N ASN A 277 -3.30 1.33 23.58
CA ASN A 277 -2.94 0.15 24.38
C ASN A 277 -2.97 -1.19 23.61
N ASN A 278 -2.56 -1.19 22.34
CA ASN A 278 -2.27 -2.42 21.60
C ASN A 278 -1.15 -3.25 22.29
N SER A 279 -1.15 -4.57 22.07
CA SER A 279 -0.19 -5.51 22.66
C SER A 279 1.19 -5.49 22.01
N TYR A 280 1.28 -5.09 20.74
CA TYR A 280 2.53 -4.96 19.96
C TYR A 280 3.46 -3.86 20.47
N GLY A 281 2.97 -2.96 21.33
CA GLY A 281 3.74 -1.81 21.80
C GLY A 281 3.81 -0.64 20.80
N HIS A 282 3.10 -0.72 19.68
CA HIS A 282 3.09 0.27 18.61
C HIS A 282 2.50 1.62 19.05
N PRO A 283 2.96 2.76 18.49
CA PRO A 283 4.25 2.89 17.79
C PRO A 283 5.41 2.72 18.78
N HIS A 284 6.53 2.19 18.29
CA HIS A 284 7.72 1.92 19.09
C HIS A 284 8.41 3.23 19.55
N SER A 285 8.93 3.23 20.78
CA SER A 285 9.48 4.43 21.46
C SER A 285 10.66 5.07 20.71
N GLU A 286 11.45 4.23 20.06
CA GLU A 286 12.60 4.53 19.24
C GLU A 286 12.21 5.14 17.89
N VAL A 287 11.06 4.74 17.33
CA VAL A 287 10.49 5.33 16.10
C VAL A 287 9.96 6.73 16.41
N ILE A 288 9.16 6.89 17.49
CA ILE A 288 8.73 8.21 17.98
C ILE A 288 9.95 9.13 18.17
N SER A 289 10.99 8.62 18.82
CA SER A 289 12.22 9.37 19.08
C SER A 289 12.97 9.73 17.79
N LEU A 290 13.04 8.83 16.81
CA LEU A 290 13.67 9.09 15.51
C LEU A 290 12.98 10.26 14.78
N ILE A 291 11.65 10.19 14.66
CA ILE A 291 10.86 11.20 13.95
C ILE A 291 10.94 12.57 14.65
N GLN A 292 10.71 12.61 15.97
CA GLN A 292 10.75 13.86 16.74
C GLN A 292 12.15 14.50 16.76
N ASN A 293 13.23 13.70 16.87
CA ASN A 293 14.61 14.22 16.82
C ASN A 293 15.04 14.68 15.41
N SER A 294 14.39 14.19 14.35
CA SER A 294 14.56 14.67 12.98
C SER A 294 13.84 16.00 12.71
N GLY A 295 13.03 16.50 13.66
CA GLY A 295 12.25 17.73 13.50
C GLY A 295 11.01 17.58 12.63
N ILE A 296 10.50 16.35 12.49
CA ILE A 296 9.31 15.98 11.72
C ILE A 296 8.10 16.04 12.66
N ASP A 297 7.02 16.72 12.26
CA ASP A 297 5.79 16.78 13.05
C ASP A 297 5.08 15.42 13.01
N LEU A 298 4.76 14.88 14.19
CA LEU A 298 4.27 13.50 14.35
C LEU A 298 2.82 13.48 14.84
N TYR A 299 1.96 12.81 14.09
CA TYR A 299 0.57 12.51 14.43
C TYR A 299 0.33 11.01 14.51
N GLY A 300 -0.76 10.63 15.16
CA GLY A 300 -1.03 9.25 15.55
C GLY A 300 -2.48 9.01 15.93
N THR A 301 -3.13 7.99 15.35
CA THR A 301 -4.58 7.81 15.51
C THR A 301 -5.00 7.39 16.93
N ASP A 302 -4.15 6.71 17.68
CA ASP A 302 -4.39 6.34 19.08
C ASP A 302 -4.52 7.57 20.00
N VAL A 303 -3.75 8.62 19.71
CA VAL A 303 -3.73 9.89 20.43
C VAL A 303 -4.79 10.86 19.88
N HIS A 304 -4.88 11.00 18.56
CA HIS A 304 -5.61 12.09 17.89
C HIS A 304 -6.99 11.70 17.34
N GLY A 305 -7.34 10.41 17.33
CA GLY A 305 -8.49 9.89 16.59
C GLY A 305 -8.22 9.90 15.07
N THR A 306 -9.28 10.01 14.25
CA THR A 306 -9.08 10.18 12.81
C THR A 306 -8.38 11.52 12.55
N ILE A 307 -7.36 11.47 11.70
CA ILE A 307 -6.56 12.63 11.26
C ILE A 307 -6.94 12.90 9.81
N ILE A 308 -7.20 14.16 9.47
CA ILE A 308 -7.57 14.57 8.11
C ILE A 308 -6.56 15.61 7.63
N VAL A 309 -5.79 15.28 6.61
CA VAL A 309 -5.02 16.27 5.84
C VAL A 309 -5.96 16.87 4.80
N LYS A 310 -5.95 18.19 4.67
CA LYS A 310 -6.62 18.94 3.61
C LYS A 310 -5.57 19.66 2.78
N THR A 311 -5.64 19.60 1.47
CA THR A 311 -4.74 20.33 0.57
C THR A 311 -5.45 20.80 -0.69
N ASP A 312 -5.05 21.96 -1.21
CA ASP A 312 -5.41 22.44 -2.55
C ASP A 312 -4.33 22.11 -3.60
N GLY A 313 -3.36 21.26 -3.23
CA GLY A 313 -2.20 20.89 -4.01
C GLY A 313 -1.01 21.84 -3.89
N GLU A 314 -1.14 22.99 -3.23
CA GLU A 314 -0.02 23.92 -2.99
C GLU A 314 0.34 23.99 -1.49
N ASP A 315 -0.66 24.21 -0.63
CA ASP A 315 -0.53 24.20 0.83
C ASP A 315 -1.36 23.07 1.44
N TYR A 316 -1.10 22.71 2.71
CA TYR A 316 -1.92 21.74 3.45
C TYR A 316 -2.16 22.09 4.92
N ASP A 317 -3.34 21.73 5.41
CA ASP A 317 -3.79 21.84 6.81
C ASP A 317 -4.02 20.44 7.39
N ILE A 318 -3.76 20.27 8.70
CA ILE A 318 -4.01 19.00 9.42
C ILE A 318 -5.06 19.21 10.51
N LEU A 319 -6.12 18.41 10.45
CA LEU A 319 -7.21 18.39 11.42
C LEU A 319 -7.21 17.06 12.20
N THR A 320 -7.43 17.12 13.50
CA THR A 320 -7.56 15.95 14.37
C THR A 320 -8.94 15.91 15.04
N ASN A 321 -9.43 14.72 15.40
CA ASN A 321 -10.64 14.63 16.24
C ASN A 321 -10.39 15.00 17.70
N LYS A 322 -9.13 14.90 18.16
CA LYS A 322 -8.71 15.11 19.55
C LYS A 322 -7.35 15.80 19.57
N ASP A 323 -7.16 16.70 20.53
CA ASP A 323 -5.84 17.19 20.90
C ASP A 323 -5.09 16.12 21.69
N GLY A 324 -3.77 16.07 21.53
CA GLY A 324 -2.92 15.17 22.30
C GLY A 324 -1.44 15.52 22.24
N THR A 325 -0.60 14.65 22.78
CA THR A 325 0.85 14.79 22.70
C THR A 325 1.47 13.40 22.66
N ILE A 326 2.23 13.13 21.60
CA ILE A 326 2.97 11.89 21.44
C ILE A 326 4.32 12.05 22.15
N SER A 327 4.71 11.04 22.93
CA SER A 327 5.96 11.04 23.68
C SER A 327 6.52 9.63 23.75
N PRO A 328 7.84 9.44 23.62
CA PRO A 328 8.46 8.13 23.80
C PRO A 328 8.09 7.58 25.18
N LYS A 329 7.47 6.40 25.22
CA LYS A 329 7.25 5.67 26.48
C LYS A 329 8.64 5.34 27.03
N SER A 330 8.98 5.93 28.18
CA SER A 330 10.22 5.58 28.87
C SER A 330 10.19 4.09 29.21
N THR A 331 11.14 3.33 28.66
CA THR A 331 11.37 1.93 29.02
C THR A 331 11.83 1.89 30.47
N GLY A 332 10.86 1.76 31.38
CA GLY A 332 11.07 1.79 32.81
C GLY A 332 11.96 0.64 33.24
N SER A 333 13.27 0.89 33.31
CA SER A 333 14.23 -0.01 33.92
C SER A 333 13.78 -0.26 35.36
N THR A 334 13.28 -1.47 35.62
CA THR A 334 12.72 -1.90 36.91
C THR A 334 13.83 -2.17 37.92
N ASN A 335 14.58 -1.11 38.26
CA ASN A 335 15.46 -1.06 39.42
C ASN A 335 14.61 -1.06 40.70
N SER A 336 14.09 -2.25 41.03
CA SER A 336 13.53 -2.56 42.34
C SER A 336 14.66 -2.51 43.37
N SER A 337 14.75 -1.39 44.08
CA SER A 337 15.77 -1.12 45.08
C SER A 337 15.68 -2.12 46.24
N ARG A 338 16.67 -3.02 46.31
CA ARG A 338 17.04 -3.75 47.53
C ARG A 338 18.55 -3.69 47.74
N GLU A 339 18.98 -2.66 48.47
CA GLU A 339 20.08 -2.82 49.41
C GLU A 339 19.71 -4.00 50.36
N LYS A 340 20.58 -4.94 50.73
CA LYS A 340 22.02 -4.85 51.02
C LYS A 340 22.64 -6.25 51.05
N ASP A 341 23.84 -6.44 50.50
CA ASP A 341 25.09 -6.74 51.24
C ASP A 341 26.20 -7.27 50.33
N GLU A 342 27.45 -7.08 50.76
CA GLU A 342 28.66 -7.16 49.93
C GLU A 342 29.20 -8.58 49.71
N ALA A 343 29.72 -8.84 48.50
CA ALA A 343 31.01 -9.52 48.32
C ALA A 343 31.62 -9.27 46.92
N LYS A 344 32.90 -8.88 46.89
CA LYS A 344 33.68 -8.66 45.66
C LYS A 344 33.87 -9.92 44.82
N SER A 345 33.87 -9.76 43.50
CA SER A 345 35.07 -10.09 42.70
C SER A 345 35.15 -9.21 41.45
N GLU A 346 36.30 -8.57 41.24
CA GLU A 346 36.64 -7.90 39.99
C GLU A 346 37.01 -8.96 38.93
N THR A 347 36.65 -8.78 37.65
CA THR A 347 37.61 -8.35 36.60
C THR A 347 37.04 -8.42 35.16
N THR A 348 37.52 -7.47 34.36
CA THR A 348 37.67 -7.49 32.89
C THR A 348 36.44 -7.51 31.97
N GLU A 349 36.30 -6.38 31.27
CA GLU A 349 35.76 -6.22 29.92
C GLU A 349 36.31 -7.28 28.94
N THR A 350 35.50 -7.74 27.98
CA THR A 350 35.75 -7.46 26.55
C THR A 350 34.58 -7.87 25.66
N GLU A 351 34.53 -7.23 24.49
CA GLU A 351 33.61 -7.48 23.39
C GLU A 351 33.65 -8.94 22.90
N ASN A 352 32.51 -9.47 22.44
CA ASN A 352 32.52 -10.53 21.42
C ASN A 352 31.20 -10.61 20.65
N LYS A 353 31.19 -10.09 19.42
CA LYS A 353 30.17 -10.35 18.41
C LYS A 353 30.66 -11.52 17.53
N ALA A 354 30.45 -12.75 17.96
CA ALA A 354 30.67 -13.95 17.15
C ALA A 354 29.85 -15.15 17.65
N ALA A 355 28.98 -15.66 16.77
CA ALA A 355 28.35 -16.98 16.74
C ALA A 355 28.34 -17.81 18.05
N ASN A 356 27.19 -17.85 18.73
CA ASN A 356 26.78 -19.03 19.50
C ASN A 356 25.24 -19.17 19.48
N GLY A 357 24.75 -20.41 19.50
CA GLY A 357 23.33 -20.70 19.26
C GLY A 357 22.43 -20.33 20.43
N SER A 358 21.89 -19.11 20.42
CA SER A 358 20.74 -18.74 21.23
C SER A 358 19.47 -19.26 20.55
N CYS A 359 18.78 -20.18 21.21
CA CYS A 359 17.41 -20.51 20.84
C CYS A 359 16.46 -19.38 21.28
N VAL A 360 15.36 -19.20 20.54
CA VAL A 360 14.24 -18.32 20.90
C VAL A 360 13.56 -18.92 22.12
N ASN A 361 13.65 -18.24 23.26
CA ASN A 361 12.99 -18.68 24.49
C ASN A 361 11.48 -18.39 24.42
N ILE A 362 10.65 -19.41 24.18
CA ILE A 362 9.19 -19.25 24.03
C ILE A 362 8.47 -18.69 25.27
N ASN A 363 9.15 -18.62 26.42
CA ASN A 363 8.65 -18.02 27.67
C ASN A 363 9.06 -16.55 27.87
N GLU A 364 10.11 -16.08 27.20
CA GLU A 364 10.73 -14.77 27.47
C GLU A 364 10.86 -13.88 26.23
N ALA A 365 11.02 -14.49 25.05
CA ALA A 365 11.25 -13.82 23.77
C ALA A 365 10.15 -12.81 23.43
N SER A 366 10.50 -11.78 22.65
CA SER A 366 9.55 -10.77 22.17
C SER A 366 8.53 -11.35 21.18
N PHE A 367 7.52 -10.55 20.82
CA PHE A 367 6.52 -10.93 19.82
C PHE A 367 7.15 -11.16 18.44
N GLU A 368 8.21 -10.43 18.12
CA GLU A 368 8.99 -10.50 16.89
C GLU A 368 9.91 -11.73 16.91
N GLU A 369 10.64 -11.95 18.01
CA GLU A 369 11.55 -13.09 18.17
C GLU A 369 10.81 -14.43 18.07
N VAL A 370 9.59 -14.56 18.61
CA VAL A 370 8.81 -15.81 18.46
C VAL A 370 8.29 -16.04 17.05
N GLN A 371 8.24 -15.01 16.18
CA GLN A 371 7.85 -15.18 14.77
C GLN A 371 8.99 -15.73 13.89
N GLU A 372 10.23 -15.77 14.39
CA GLU A 372 11.31 -16.53 13.73
C GLU A 372 11.05 -18.05 13.80
N ILE A 373 10.16 -18.52 14.68
CA ILE A 373 9.77 -19.92 14.81
C ILE A 373 8.78 -20.29 13.71
N ILE A 374 9.06 -21.33 12.92
CA ILE A 374 8.16 -21.72 11.82
C ILE A 374 6.76 -22.08 12.32
N HIS A 375 5.76 -21.77 11.49
CA HIS A 375 4.32 -21.82 11.80
C HIS A 375 3.81 -20.79 12.84
N ILE A 376 4.68 -20.03 13.50
CA ILE A 376 4.31 -18.93 14.41
C ILE A 376 4.26 -17.60 13.62
N GLY A 377 3.16 -17.35 12.91
CA GLY A 377 2.86 -16.01 12.37
C GLY A 377 2.23 -15.08 13.42
N PRO A 378 1.95 -13.80 13.10
CA PRO A 378 1.48 -12.78 14.06
C PRO A 378 0.35 -13.24 15.00
N GLU A 379 -0.70 -13.87 14.47
CA GLU A 379 -1.82 -14.39 15.29
C GLU A 379 -1.34 -15.42 16.33
N ARG A 380 -0.44 -16.34 15.94
CA ARG A 380 0.09 -17.38 16.82
C ARG A 380 1.19 -16.88 17.73
N ALA A 381 1.89 -15.82 17.38
CA ALA A 381 2.82 -15.13 18.26
C ALA A 381 2.09 -14.49 19.44
N GLN A 382 0.91 -13.90 19.21
CA GLN A 382 0.06 -13.38 20.29
C GLN A 382 -0.52 -14.50 21.15
N ASP A 383 -1.14 -15.52 20.55
CA ASP A 383 -1.61 -16.71 21.28
C ASP A 383 -0.47 -17.35 22.09
N LEU A 384 0.76 -17.39 21.55
CA LEU A 384 1.93 -17.93 22.22
C LEU A 384 2.25 -17.12 23.48
N ILE A 385 2.35 -15.79 23.37
CA ILE A 385 2.65 -14.90 24.49
C ILE A 385 1.55 -14.94 25.56
N ASP A 386 0.29 -14.92 25.16
CA ASP A 386 -0.87 -14.89 26.07
C ASP A 386 -1.02 -16.19 26.89
N LEU A 387 -0.52 -17.32 26.37
CA LEU A 387 -0.60 -18.64 26.99
C LEU A 387 0.67 -19.04 27.78
N ARG A 388 1.65 -18.14 27.94
CA ARG A 388 2.86 -18.38 28.75
C ARG A 388 2.50 -18.65 30.23
N PRO A 389 3.29 -19.49 30.95
CA PRO A 389 4.48 -20.19 30.50
C PRO A 389 4.19 -21.60 29.94
N TYR A 390 5.14 -22.10 29.15
CA TYR A 390 5.25 -23.45 28.63
C TYR A 390 6.35 -24.22 29.36
N ASP A 391 6.09 -25.47 29.73
CA ASP A 391 7.09 -26.36 30.35
C ASP A 391 8.04 -26.95 29.29
N SER A 392 7.55 -27.15 28.05
CA SER A 392 8.30 -27.65 26.90
C SER A 392 7.86 -26.99 25.59
N VAL A 393 8.64 -27.15 24.51
CA VAL A 393 8.25 -26.71 23.16
C VAL A 393 7.03 -27.50 22.63
N ASP A 394 6.84 -28.74 23.08
CA ASP A 394 5.70 -29.57 22.71
C ASP A 394 4.36 -29.00 23.24
N ASP A 395 4.39 -28.23 24.34
CA ASP A 395 3.22 -27.55 24.91
C ASP A 395 2.67 -26.40 24.05
N LEU A 396 3.33 -26.05 22.94
CA LEU A 396 2.79 -25.11 21.94
C LEU A 396 1.51 -25.64 21.27
N ASP A 397 1.15 -26.92 21.47
CA ASP A 397 -0.12 -27.51 21.02
C ASP A 397 -1.37 -26.87 21.66
N LYS A 398 -1.18 -26.13 22.76
CA LYS A 398 -2.20 -25.26 23.39
C LYS A 398 -2.64 -24.11 22.47
N ILE A 399 -1.79 -23.67 21.55
CA ILE A 399 -2.08 -22.60 20.58
C ILE A 399 -2.97 -23.15 19.47
N LYS A 400 -4.02 -22.40 19.13
CA LYS A 400 -5.03 -22.86 18.18
C LYS A 400 -4.42 -23.11 16.79
N GLY A 401 -4.48 -24.38 16.36
CA GLY A 401 -3.99 -24.80 15.04
C GLY A 401 -2.51 -25.20 15.02
N ILE A 402 -1.81 -25.26 16.15
CA ILE A 402 -0.53 -25.96 16.25
C ILE A 402 -0.82 -27.42 16.60
N GLY A 403 -0.79 -28.29 15.59
CA GLY A 403 -0.96 -29.74 15.77
C GLY A 403 0.38 -30.48 15.83
N PRO A 404 0.39 -31.79 16.14
CA PRO A 404 1.61 -32.59 16.31
C PRO A 404 2.59 -32.54 15.12
N ALA A 405 2.09 -32.36 13.89
CA ALA A 405 2.95 -32.17 12.72
C ALA A 405 3.72 -30.84 12.76
N ARG A 406 3.08 -29.74 13.15
CA ARG A 406 3.72 -28.43 13.31
C ARG A 406 4.69 -28.40 14.49
N ILE A 407 4.37 -29.10 15.58
CA ILE A 407 5.31 -29.33 16.70
C ILE A 407 6.56 -30.09 16.22
N ALA A 408 6.40 -31.14 15.40
CA ALA A 408 7.54 -31.86 14.84
C ALA A 408 8.40 -30.98 13.92
N ASP A 409 7.78 -30.12 13.11
CA ASP A 409 8.50 -29.15 12.28
C ASP A 409 9.26 -28.12 13.15
N ILE A 410 8.61 -27.51 14.14
CA ILE A 410 9.20 -26.53 15.08
C ILE A 410 10.41 -27.14 15.81
N ASN A 411 10.27 -28.35 16.34
CA ASN A 411 11.38 -29.08 16.95
C ASN A 411 12.50 -29.39 15.95
N SER A 412 12.18 -29.68 14.68
CA SER A 412 13.16 -29.90 13.62
C SER A 412 13.85 -28.62 13.15
N GLN A 413 13.23 -27.45 13.35
CA GLN A 413 13.86 -26.14 13.10
C GLN A 413 14.98 -25.86 14.12
N GLY A 414 14.81 -26.34 15.36
CA GLY A 414 15.80 -26.19 16.43
C GLY A 414 15.98 -24.77 16.97
N LEU A 415 15.10 -23.83 16.59
CA LEU A 415 15.12 -22.46 17.11
C LEU A 415 14.36 -22.29 18.43
N ALA A 416 13.27 -23.02 18.67
CA ALA A 416 12.46 -22.85 19.88
C ALA A 416 13.06 -23.58 21.11
N CYS A 417 13.01 -22.94 22.28
CA CYS A 417 13.33 -23.55 23.59
C CYS A 417 12.55 -22.87 24.73
N THR A 418 12.54 -23.43 25.95
CA THR A 418 11.79 -22.88 27.10
C THR A 418 12.60 -22.09 28.12
N GLY A 419 13.92 -21.95 27.90
CA GLY A 419 14.86 -21.45 28.91
C GLY A 419 15.15 -22.49 30.01
N GLY A 420 16.18 -22.25 30.83
CA GLY A 420 16.59 -23.16 31.91
C GLY A 420 17.44 -22.47 32.97
#